data_AF-A0A4R1RM12-F1
#
_entry.id   AF-A0A4R1RM12-F1
#
_cell.length_a   1.000
_cell.length_b   1.000
_cell.length_c   1.000
_cell.angle_alpha   90.00
_cell.angle_beta   90.00
_cell.angle_gamma   90.00
#
_symmetry.space_group_name_H-M   'P 1'
#
loop_
_entity.id
_entity.type
_entity.pdbx_description
1 polymer ?
#
loop_
_entity_poly.entity_id
_entity_poly.type
_entity_poly.pdbx_seq_one_letter_code
_entity_poly.pdbx_strand_id
1 'polypeptide(L)'
;MFQYDLVVVGSGPAGRRGAIQAAKLGKKVLVIEQGKRVGGVSVHTGTIPSKTLRETALNLSGWRERGFYGRAYRVKEEISAADLRRRLLITLDHEVEVLEHQFARNRVQSMRGKASFVDATTLQIVKDDGETIQVGASSILLAVGTKPFRPDYIPFDGKTILDSDELLDMEELPRSLVVIGAGVIGIEYATIFSALDTQVTILDPKSTMLDFIDKEIVEDFIYQLRDRNMKLNLGQKATAVEKGADGRAHVTLDNGRRITCDMVLFAAGRMGATDTLNLAAAGLEADSRGRLSVNPETFQTSVPHIFAAGDVVGFPSLASTSMEQGRIAARVAVGAIAKEPQKYFPYGIYAVPEISTCGLTEEEVKERGIPYECGIARFRETSRGHIMGLDTGLLKMIFSLKTRRLLGVHIVGEGATELVHIGQAVLNLKGTVEYFVENTFNYPTLAEAYKIAGLDAWNRMGEIQAKP
;
A
#
# COMPACT_ATOMS: atom_id res chain seq x y z
N MET A 1 -13.14 8.83 -37.09
CA MET A 1 -11.66 8.79 -37.12
C MET A 1 -11.19 8.94 -35.69
N PHE A 2 -10.52 7.93 -35.11
CA PHE A 2 -10.09 8.00 -33.70
C PHE A 2 -9.01 9.07 -33.53
N GLN A 3 -9.14 9.92 -32.52
CA GLN A 3 -8.23 11.05 -32.32
C GLN A 3 -6.96 10.67 -31.54
N TYR A 4 -7.03 9.58 -30.78
CA TYR A 4 -5.97 9.05 -29.92
C TYR A 4 -5.82 7.54 -30.09
N ASP A 5 -4.58 7.05 -29.97
CA ASP A 5 -4.30 5.61 -29.96
C ASP A 5 -4.69 4.99 -28.61
N LEU A 6 -4.45 5.72 -27.52
CA LEU A 6 -4.80 5.30 -26.17
C LEU A 6 -5.37 6.49 -25.38
N VAL A 7 -6.56 6.32 -24.81
CA VAL A 7 -7.08 7.18 -23.74
C VAL A 7 -6.94 6.47 -22.41
N VAL A 8 -6.37 7.16 -21.43
CA VAL A 8 -6.22 6.67 -20.05
C VAL A 8 -7.13 7.49 -19.14
N VAL A 9 -8.03 6.84 -18.41
CA VAL A 9 -8.92 7.50 -17.46
C VAL A 9 -8.37 7.32 -16.04
N GLY A 10 -7.89 8.41 -15.44
CA GLY A 10 -7.21 8.45 -14.16
C GLY A 10 -5.69 8.59 -14.30
N SER A 11 -5.08 9.51 -13.55
CA SER A 11 -3.63 9.79 -13.58
C SER A 11 -2.85 9.18 -12.41
N GLY A 12 -3.46 8.25 -11.67
CA GLY A 12 -2.80 7.49 -10.61
C GLY A 12 -1.62 6.62 -11.10
N PRO A 13 -0.97 5.84 -10.23
CA PRO A 13 0.24 5.09 -10.56
C PRO A 13 0.12 4.22 -11.82
N ALA A 14 -0.99 3.48 -11.97
CA ALA A 14 -1.27 2.68 -13.16
C ALA A 14 -1.44 3.55 -14.41
N GLY A 15 -2.28 4.58 -14.34
CA GLY A 15 -2.57 5.45 -15.48
C GLY A 15 -1.34 6.21 -15.98
N ARG A 16 -0.56 6.80 -15.05
CA ARG A 16 0.73 7.45 -15.37
C ARG A 16 1.67 6.51 -16.11
N ARG A 17 1.89 5.30 -15.58
CA ARG A 17 2.85 4.35 -16.16
C ARG A 17 2.34 3.81 -17.49
N GLY A 18 1.06 3.51 -17.60
CA GLY A 18 0.44 3.11 -18.85
C GLY A 18 0.56 4.18 -19.93
N ALA A 19 0.22 5.43 -19.61
CA ALA A 19 0.30 6.55 -20.54
C ALA A 19 1.72 6.78 -21.07
N ILE A 20 2.71 6.87 -20.15
CA ILE A 20 4.12 7.05 -20.54
C ILE A 20 4.62 5.85 -21.34
N GLN A 21 4.22 4.63 -20.97
CA GLN A 21 4.63 3.42 -21.69
C GLN A 21 4.12 3.40 -23.13
N ALA A 22 2.85 3.75 -23.35
CA ALA A 22 2.27 3.85 -24.69
C ALA A 22 2.91 4.99 -25.51
N ALA A 23 3.13 6.15 -24.90
CA ALA A 23 3.79 7.28 -25.57
C ALA A 23 5.22 6.93 -26.02
N LYS A 24 5.97 6.20 -25.20
CA LYS A 24 7.30 5.68 -25.56
C LYS A 24 7.28 4.64 -26.68
N LEU A 25 6.11 4.06 -26.98
CA LEU A 25 5.89 3.19 -28.13
C LEU A 25 5.38 3.96 -29.36
N GLY A 26 5.50 5.29 -29.36
CA GLY A 26 5.15 6.16 -30.49
C GLY A 26 3.65 6.43 -30.63
N LYS A 27 2.86 6.14 -29.59
CA LYS A 27 1.39 6.30 -29.62
C LYS A 27 0.97 7.69 -29.15
N LYS A 28 -0.12 8.20 -29.73
CA LYS A 28 -0.75 9.45 -29.31
C LYS A 28 -1.68 9.17 -28.13
N VAL A 29 -1.31 9.69 -26.96
CA VAL A 29 -1.97 9.37 -25.68
C VAL A 29 -2.63 10.60 -25.08
N LEU A 30 -3.84 10.41 -24.55
CA LEU A 30 -4.55 11.35 -23.69
C LEU A 30 -4.78 10.74 -22.31
N VAL A 31 -4.46 11.47 -21.24
CA VAL A 31 -4.84 11.14 -19.86
C VAL A 31 -5.97 12.08 -19.44
N ILE A 32 -7.07 11.52 -18.93
CA ILE A 32 -8.18 12.27 -18.37
C ILE A 32 -8.10 12.17 -16.85
N GLU A 33 -8.07 13.31 -16.16
CA GLU A 33 -8.02 13.39 -14.70
C GLU A 33 -9.13 14.29 -14.16
N GLN A 34 -9.92 13.79 -13.22
CA GLN A 34 -10.99 14.59 -12.59
C GLN A 34 -10.45 15.49 -11.47
N GLY A 35 -9.37 15.07 -10.81
CA GLY A 35 -8.71 15.82 -9.76
C GLY A 35 -8.15 17.16 -10.25
N LYS A 36 -7.85 18.04 -9.31
CA LYS A 36 -7.25 19.35 -9.61
C LYS A 36 -5.86 19.23 -10.25
N ARG A 37 -5.12 18.20 -9.88
CA ARG A 37 -3.73 17.94 -10.29
C ARG A 37 -3.55 16.45 -10.57
N VAL A 38 -2.58 16.12 -11.42
CA VAL A 38 -2.25 14.73 -11.74
C VAL A 38 -1.67 13.97 -10.53
N GLY A 39 -1.75 12.65 -10.54
CA GLY A 39 -1.16 11.75 -9.54
C GLY A 39 -2.15 10.85 -8.81
N GLY A 40 -3.44 11.13 -8.92
CA GLY A 40 -4.53 10.36 -8.29
C GLY A 40 -4.38 10.22 -6.78
N VAL A 41 -5.06 9.22 -6.20
CA VAL A 41 -5.03 8.93 -4.75
C VAL A 41 -3.61 8.79 -4.23
N SER A 42 -2.72 8.10 -4.96
CA SER A 42 -1.35 7.85 -4.48
C SER A 42 -0.57 9.12 -4.15
N VAL A 43 -0.76 10.20 -4.91
CA VAL A 43 -0.11 11.48 -4.63
C VAL A 43 -0.94 12.30 -3.67
N HIS A 44 -2.25 12.41 -3.84
CA HIS A 44 -3.03 13.42 -3.12
C HIS A 44 -3.58 12.97 -1.77
N THR A 45 -3.98 11.71 -1.63
CA THR A 45 -4.71 11.24 -0.43
C THR A 45 -4.22 9.92 0.18
N GLY A 46 -3.27 9.23 -0.46
CA GLY A 46 -2.84 7.88 -0.10
C GLY A 46 -1.35 7.78 0.18
N THR A 47 -0.61 7.11 -0.72
CA THR A 47 0.79 6.70 -0.53
C THR A 47 1.72 7.83 -0.10
N ILE A 48 1.84 8.91 -0.89
CA ILE A 48 2.78 9.99 -0.59
C ILE A 48 2.38 10.68 0.72
N PRO A 49 1.11 11.07 0.95
CA PRO A 49 0.72 11.68 2.20
C PRO A 49 1.00 10.82 3.43
N SER A 50 0.60 9.55 3.42
CA SER A 50 0.73 8.71 4.62
C SER A 50 2.20 8.45 4.95
N LYS A 51 3.07 8.27 3.95
CA LYS A 51 4.51 8.05 4.15
C LYS A 51 5.23 9.33 4.56
N THR A 52 4.84 10.49 4.02
CA THR A 52 5.38 11.77 4.48
C THR A 52 4.97 12.09 5.91
N LEU A 53 3.70 11.85 6.27
CA LEU A 53 3.20 12.00 7.63
C LEU A 53 3.95 11.08 8.60
N ARG A 54 4.15 9.82 8.21
CA ARG A 54 4.96 8.86 8.97
C ARG A 54 6.37 9.40 9.23
N GLU A 55 7.14 9.72 8.20
CA GLU A 55 8.51 10.21 8.40
C GLU A 55 8.56 11.52 9.18
N THR A 56 7.54 12.36 9.05
CA THR A 56 7.45 13.58 9.85
C THR A 56 7.17 13.28 11.31
N ALA A 57 6.25 12.36 11.60
CA ALA A 57 5.94 11.92 12.94
C ALA A 57 7.17 11.29 13.62
N LEU A 58 7.86 10.37 12.94
CA LEU A 58 9.07 9.73 13.47
C LEU A 58 10.17 10.74 13.78
N ASN A 59 10.41 11.68 12.86
CA ASN A 59 11.47 12.68 13.04
C ASN A 59 11.15 13.67 14.17
N LEU A 60 9.92 14.21 14.22
CA LEU A 60 9.54 15.19 15.24
C LEU A 60 9.42 14.56 16.63
N SER A 61 8.98 13.30 16.70
CA SER A 61 8.82 12.59 17.96
C SER A 61 10.14 12.01 18.50
N GLY A 62 11.23 12.07 17.71
CA GLY A 62 12.53 11.48 18.03
C GLY A 62 12.47 9.96 18.13
N TRP A 63 11.59 9.33 17.33
CA TRP A 63 11.23 7.92 17.49
C TRP A 63 12.45 6.99 17.48
N ARG A 64 13.37 7.21 16.54
CA ARG A 64 14.55 6.34 16.35
C ARG A 64 15.56 6.52 17.48
N GLU A 65 15.62 7.72 18.06
CA GLU A 65 16.55 8.07 19.13
C GLU A 65 16.08 7.60 20.52
N ARG A 66 14.79 7.29 20.69
CA ARG A 66 14.22 6.77 21.94
C ARG A 66 14.83 5.44 22.39
N GLY A 67 15.38 4.64 21.46
CA GLY A 67 16.11 3.41 21.79
C GLY A 67 17.38 3.65 22.60
N PHE A 68 18.02 4.82 22.42
CA PHE A 68 19.26 5.17 23.13
C PHE A 68 19.02 6.08 24.32
N TYR A 69 18.24 7.14 24.12
CA TYR A 69 18.05 8.20 25.11
C TYR A 69 16.82 7.95 26.00
N GLY A 70 16.11 6.85 25.75
CA GLY A 70 14.92 6.43 26.50
C GLY A 70 13.62 7.00 25.94
N ARG A 71 12.50 6.41 26.39
CA ARG A 71 11.15 6.69 25.88
C ARG A 71 10.68 8.14 26.04
N ALA A 72 11.32 8.93 26.92
CA ALA A 72 11.00 10.34 27.15
C ALA A 72 11.66 11.31 26.16
N TYR A 73 12.64 10.86 25.36
CA TYR A 73 13.31 11.71 24.38
C TYR A 73 12.35 12.23 23.32
N ARG A 74 12.43 13.54 23.02
CA ARG A 74 11.64 14.22 21.98
C ARG A 74 12.56 15.19 21.23
N VAL A 75 12.38 15.28 19.91
CA VAL A 75 13.04 16.33 19.10
C VAL A 75 12.28 17.65 19.22
N LYS A 76 10.94 17.58 19.23
CA LYS A 76 10.05 18.71 19.47
C LYS A 76 9.06 18.36 20.59
N GLU A 77 8.92 19.24 21.59
CA GLU A 77 8.06 19.01 22.75
C GLU A 77 6.57 19.02 22.38
N GLU A 78 6.11 20.07 21.70
CA GLU A 78 4.72 20.24 21.27
C GLU A 78 4.59 20.06 19.77
N ILE A 79 4.27 18.86 19.31
CA ILE A 79 4.01 18.58 17.88
C ILE A 79 2.57 18.99 17.56
N SER A 80 2.37 19.73 16.47
CA SER A 80 1.04 20.16 16.00
C SER A 80 0.67 19.55 14.65
N ALA A 81 -0.62 19.53 14.31
CA ALA A 81 -1.07 19.12 12.98
C ALA A 81 -0.47 20.03 11.87
N ALA A 82 -0.23 21.31 12.18
CA ALA A 82 0.41 22.25 11.27
C ALA A 82 1.86 21.86 10.92
N ASP A 83 2.60 21.25 11.85
CA ASP A 83 3.96 20.75 11.58
C ASP A 83 3.92 19.61 10.56
N LEU A 84 2.98 18.68 10.73
CA LEU A 84 2.78 17.56 9.82
C LEU A 84 2.35 18.04 8.43
N ARG A 85 1.38 18.96 8.39
CA ARG A 85 0.82 19.54 7.15
C ARG A 85 1.87 20.30 6.35
N ARG A 86 2.76 21.06 7.00
CA ARG A 86 3.80 21.84 6.31
C ARG A 86 4.70 20.94 5.47
N ARG A 87 5.21 19.86 6.07
CA ARG A 87 6.10 18.93 5.36
C ARG A 87 5.36 18.17 4.26
N LEU A 88 4.11 17.80 4.51
CA LEU A 88 3.23 17.19 3.51
C LEU A 88 3.11 18.06 2.24
N LEU A 89 2.71 19.33 2.39
CA LEU A 89 2.48 20.22 1.24
C LEU A 89 3.74 20.37 0.35
N ILE A 90 4.92 20.51 0.97
CA ILE A 90 6.19 20.59 0.24
C ILE A 90 6.43 19.34 -0.61
N THR A 91 6.21 18.14 -0.04
CA THR A 91 6.40 16.89 -0.78
C THR A 91 5.38 16.74 -1.91
N LEU A 92 4.12 17.10 -1.66
CA LEU A 92 3.06 17.04 -2.68
C LEU A 92 3.35 17.91 -3.89
N ASP A 93 3.76 19.16 -3.67
CA ASP A 93 4.05 20.08 -4.75
C ASP A 93 5.19 19.58 -5.63
N HIS A 94 6.25 19.06 -5.02
CA HIS A 94 7.37 18.47 -5.73
C HIS A 94 6.96 17.23 -6.54
N GLU A 95 6.21 16.31 -5.94
CA GLU A 95 5.77 15.09 -6.64
C GLU A 95 4.92 15.42 -7.86
N VAL A 96 3.96 16.35 -7.74
CA VAL A 96 3.15 16.73 -8.89
C VAL A 96 3.97 17.42 -9.97
N GLU A 97 4.92 18.30 -9.62
CA GLU A 97 5.81 18.93 -10.60
C GLU A 97 6.59 17.88 -11.40
N VAL A 98 7.11 16.85 -10.71
CA VAL A 98 7.78 15.72 -11.34
C VAL A 98 6.84 14.96 -12.28
N LEU A 99 5.57 14.76 -11.90
CA LEU A 99 4.56 14.11 -12.75
C LEU A 99 4.28 14.90 -14.03
N GLU A 100 4.00 16.19 -13.89
CA GLU A 100 3.68 17.10 -15.00
C GLU A 100 4.85 17.18 -15.97
N HIS A 101 6.08 17.33 -15.45
CA HIS A 101 7.29 17.33 -16.26
C HIS A 101 7.49 15.99 -17.00
N GLN A 102 7.16 14.87 -16.38
CA GLN A 102 7.23 13.57 -17.06
C GLN A 102 6.20 13.44 -18.18
N PHE A 103 4.97 13.91 -18.00
CA PHE A 103 3.97 13.91 -19.07
C PHE A 103 4.42 14.80 -20.23
N ALA A 104 4.86 16.03 -19.93
CA ALA A 104 5.37 16.96 -20.93
C ALA A 104 6.55 16.38 -21.73
N ARG A 105 7.56 15.83 -21.04
CA ARG A 105 8.74 15.22 -21.69
C ARG A 105 8.40 14.03 -22.59
N ASN A 106 7.35 13.28 -22.25
CA ASN A 106 6.90 12.14 -23.07
C ASN A 106 5.78 12.52 -24.06
N ARG A 107 5.44 13.82 -24.18
CA ARG A 107 4.36 14.32 -25.06
C ARG A 107 3.00 13.65 -24.80
N VAL A 108 2.74 13.27 -23.55
CA VAL A 108 1.44 12.79 -23.10
C VAL A 108 0.54 14.00 -22.89
N GLN A 109 -0.60 14.04 -23.59
CA GLN A 109 -1.60 15.07 -23.36
C GLN A 109 -2.37 14.75 -22.10
N SER A 110 -2.74 15.76 -21.32
CA SER A 110 -3.65 15.61 -20.19
C SER A 110 -4.82 16.55 -20.32
N MET A 111 -6.00 16.10 -19.91
CA MET A 111 -7.23 16.88 -19.89
C MET A 111 -7.88 16.72 -18.52
N ARG A 112 -8.24 17.85 -17.94
CA ARG A 112 -8.99 17.87 -16.69
C ARG A 112 -10.47 17.71 -16.97
N GLY A 113 -11.12 16.79 -16.28
CA GLY A 113 -12.56 16.59 -16.36
C GLY A 113 -12.99 15.19 -15.94
N LYS A 114 -14.29 15.01 -15.82
CA LYS A 114 -14.92 13.75 -15.44
C LYS A 114 -15.30 12.97 -16.70
N ALA A 115 -14.74 11.78 -16.85
CA ALA A 115 -14.99 10.91 -18.01
C ALA A 115 -16.16 9.95 -17.75
N SER A 116 -16.98 9.72 -18.77
CA SER A 116 -18.00 8.67 -18.81
C SER A 116 -18.16 8.13 -20.23
N PHE A 117 -18.47 6.85 -20.38
CA PHE A 117 -18.73 6.25 -21.68
C PHE A 117 -20.04 6.77 -22.30
N VAL A 118 -19.96 7.11 -23.58
CA VAL A 118 -21.12 7.32 -24.47
C VAL A 118 -21.45 6.01 -25.18
N ASP A 119 -20.40 5.32 -25.62
CA ASP A 119 -20.41 3.98 -26.21
C ASP A 119 -19.06 3.30 -25.89
N ALA A 120 -18.82 2.09 -26.41
CA ALA A 120 -17.59 1.34 -26.12
C ALA A 120 -16.28 2.01 -26.59
N THR A 121 -16.31 2.97 -27.50
CA THR A 121 -15.14 3.60 -28.11
C THR A 121 -15.05 5.12 -27.88
N THR A 122 -16.13 5.72 -27.38
CA THR A 122 -16.27 7.16 -27.19
C THR A 122 -16.49 7.49 -25.72
N LEU A 123 -15.64 8.39 -25.19
CA LEU A 123 -15.78 8.97 -23.86
C LEU A 123 -16.28 10.41 -23.96
N GLN A 124 -17.22 10.76 -23.09
CA GLN A 124 -17.60 12.13 -22.80
C GLN A 124 -16.79 12.63 -21.60
N ILE A 125 -16.22 13.83 -21.70
CA ILE A 125 -15.48 14.51 -20.65
C ILE A 125 -16.24 15.79 -20.29
N VAL A 126 -16.71 15.87 -19.05
CA VAL A 126 -17.33 17.07 -18.49
C VAL A 126 -16.28 17.84 -17.70
N LYS A 127 -16.01 19.07 -18.09
CA LYS A 127 -15.08 19.99 -17.40
C LYS A 127 -15.78 20.70 -16.23
N ASP A 128 -14.97 21.36 -15.40
CA ASP A 128 -15.44 22.12 -14.22
C ASP A 128 -16.41 23.26 -14.60
N ASP A 129 -16.26 23.86 -15.77
CA ASP A 129 -17.10 24.93 -16.30
C ASP A 129 -18.39 24.42 -16.97
N GLY A 130 -18.62 23.10 -16.97
CA GLY A 130 -19.74 22.45 -17.62
C GLY A 130 -19.53 22.18 -19.11
N GLU A 131 -18.41 22.61 -19.71
CA GLU A 131 -18.08 22.28 -21.09
C GLU A 131 -17.97 20.75 -21.23
N THR A 132 -18.58 20.22 -22.28
CA THR A 132 -18.59 18.79 -22.57
C THR A 132 -17.86 18.52 -23.88
N ILE A 133 -16.86 17.64 -23.83
CA ILE A 133 -16.04 17.23 -24.97
C ILE A 133 -16.20 15.73 -25.17
N GLN A 134 -16.30 15.27 -26.41
CA GLN A 134 -16.24 13.85 -26.74
C GLN A 134 -14.88 13.49 -27.34
N VAL A 135 -14.33 12.36 -26.92
CA VAL A 135 -13.06 11.83 -27.39
C VAL A 135 -13.22 10.36 -27.77
N GLY A 136 -12.85 10.02 -29.01
CA GLY A 136 -12.77 8.65 -29.49
C GLY A 136 -11.33 8.12 -29.46
N ALA A 137 -11.16 6.85 -29.08
CA ALA A 137 -9.86 6.20 -28.98
C ALA A 137 -9.85 4.78 -29.57
N SER A 138 -8.69 4.36 -30.09
CA SER A 138 -8.50 2.98 -30.54
C SER A 138 -8.52 1.99 -29.36
N SER A 139 -7.90 2.37 -28.24
CA SER A 139 -7.90 1.61 -26.98
C SER A 139 -8.12 2.52 -25.78
N ILE A 140 -8.68 1.96 -24.70
CA ILE A 140 -8.98 2.68 -23.46
C ILE A 140 -8.38 1.93 -22.27
N LEU A 141 -7.68 2.65 -21.37
CA LEU A 141 -7.19 2.13 -20.09
C LEU A 141 -7.91 2.82 -18.93
N LEU A 142 -8.73 2.06 -18.21
CA LEU A 142 -9.40 2.50 -16.98
C LEU A 142 -8.46 2.33 -15.80
N ALA A 143 -7.95 3.46 -15.28
CA ALA A 143 -7.05 3.54 -14.14
C ALA A 143 -7.63 4.46 -13.05
N VAL A 144 -8.95 4.37 -12.84
CA VAL A 144 -9.74 5.27 -11.97
C VAL A 144 -9.51 5.05 -10.47
N GLY A 145 -8.82 3.97 -10.09
CA GLY A 145 -8.48 3.69 -8.70
C GLY A 145 -9.69 3.41 -7.81
N THR A 146 -9.61 3.83 -6.55
CA THR A 146 -10.60 3.55 -5.51
C THR A 146 -10.91 4.77 -4.64
N LYS A 147 -12.05 4.74 -3.96
CA LYS A 147 -12.48 5.68 -2.91
C LYS A 147 -12.68 4.96 -1.56
N PRO A 148 -12.58 5.65 -0.42
CA PRO A 148 -12.91 5.06 0.88
C PRO A 148 -14.32 4.47 0.91
N PHE A 149 -14.50 3.37 1.64
CA PHE A 149 -15.83 2.83 1.90
C PHE A 149 -16.53 3.68 2.96
N ARG A 150 -17.63 4.34 2.57
CA ARG A 150 -18.49 5.12 3.47
C ARG A 150 -19.88 4.50 3.54
N PRO A 151 -20.18 3.70 4.57
CA PRO A 151 -21.55 3.22 4.78
C PRO A 151 -22.44 4.31 5.37
N ASP A 152 -23.71 4.34 4.97
CA ASP A 152 -24.68 5.39 5.33
C ASP A 152 -24.93 5.54 6.84
N TYR A 153 -24.68 4.48 7.62
CA TYR A 153 -24.90 4.48 9.08
C TYR A 153 -23.74 5.10 9.88
N ILE A 154 -22.63 5.47 9.24
CA ILE A 154 -21.51 6.15 9.90
C ILE A 154 -21.60 7.66 9.62
N PRO A 155 -21.72 8.51 10.66
CA PRO A 155 -21.92 9.95 10.47
C PRO A 155 -20.58 10.66 10.26
N PHE A 156 -20.01 10.52 9.06
CA PHE A 156 -18.79 11.24 8.67
C PHE A 156 -18.99 12.75 8.74
N ASP A 157 -18.11 13.46 9.46
CA ASP A 157 -18.12 14.92 9.60
C ASP A 157 -16.81 15.59 9.17
N GLY A 158 -15.82 14.80 8.72
CA GLY A 158 -14.51 15.27 8.27
C GLY A 158 -13.62 15.85 9.36
N LYS A 159 -14.01 15.76 10.64
CA LYS A 159 -13.24 16.32 11.78
C LYS A 159 -13.09 15.32 12.93
N THR A 160 -14.21 14.87 13.47
CA THR A 160 -14.29 13.94 14.60
C THR A 160 -14.44 12.49 14.11
N ILE A 161 -15.21 12.28 13.04
CA ILE A 161 -15.44 10.97 12.42
C ILE A 161 -15.13 11.13 10.94
N LEU A 162 -14.06 10.49 10.50
CA LEU A 162 -13.47 10.72 9.18
C LEU A 162 -12.91 9.44 8.59
N ASP A 163 -12.61 9.48 7.29
CA ASP A 163 -11.87 8.42 6.60
C ASP A 163 -10.41 8.80 6.32
N SER A 164 -9.67 7.90 5.66
CA SER A 164 -8.26 8.11 5.35
C SER A 164 -7.97 9.31 4.45
N ASP A 165 -8.92 9.70 3.60
CA ASP A 165 -8.74 10.78 2.64
C ASP A 165 -8.94 12.14 3.35
N GLU A 166 -9.92 12.22 4.27
CA GLU A 166 -10.20 13.42 5.08
C GLU A 166 -9.18 13.66 6.21
N LEU A 167 -8.54 12.61 6.74
CA LEU A 167 -7.56 12.69 7.82
C LEU A 167 -6.41 13.69 7.55
N LEU A 168 -6.09 13.92 6.27
CA LEU A 168 -5.01 14.81 5.85
C LEU A 168 -5.31 16.29 6.09
N ASP A 169 -6.59 16.65 6.25
CA ASP A 169 -7.06 18.01 6.52
C ASP A 169 -7.28 18.28 8.03
N MET A 170 -6.85 17.34 8.88
CA MET A 170 -6.85 17.45 10.33
C MET A 170 -6.30 18.80 10.83
N GLU A 171 -7.10 19.50 11.64
CA GLU A 171 -6.74 20.79 12.25
C GLU A 171 -5.91 20.63 13.53
N GLU A 172 -6.17 19.57 14.31
CA GLU A 172 -5.55 19.31 15.61
C GLU A 172 -5.21 17.83 15.78
N LEU A 173 -4.10 17.53 16.47
CA LEU A 173 -3.77 16.14 16.80
C LEU A 173 -4.70 15.63 17.92
N PRO A 174 -5.39 14.49 17.73
CA PRO A 174 -6.22 13.92 18.76
C PRO A 174 -5.38 13.39 19.92
N ARG A 175 -5.87 13.48 21.16
CA ARG A 175 -5.23 12.80 22.30
C ARG A 175 -5.62 11.33 22.35
N SER A 176 -6.76 10.99 21.77
CA SER A 176 -7.28 9.63 21.65
C SER A 176 -7.91 9.34 20.29
N LEU A 177 -7.52 8.22 19.68
CA LEU A 177 -7.94 7.80 18.35
C LEU A 177 -8.49 6.38 18.37
N VAL A 178 -9.70 6.19 17.84
CA VAL A 178 -10.21 4.85 17.49
C VAL A 178 -10.06 4.64 15.99
N VAL A 179 -9.43 3.54 15.60
CA VAL A 179 -9.31 3.12 14.20
C VAL A 179 -10.22 1.92 13.97
N ILE A 180 -11.22 2.07 13.09
CA ILE A 180 -12.14 0.99 12.71
C ILE A 180 -11.61 0.34 11.42
N GLY A 181 -11.11 -0.88 11.53
CA GLY A 181 -10.47 -1.65 10.46
C GLY A 181 -8.98 -1.88 10.71
N ALA A 182 -8.59 -3.13 10.87
CA ALA A 182 -7.21 -3.59 11.06
C ALA A 182 -6.52 -4.00 9.75
N GLY A 183 -6.92 -3.38 8.63
CA GLY A 183 -6.24 -3.49 7.35
C GLY A 183 -5.00 -2.59 7.27
N VAL A 184 -4.26 -2.66 6.15
CA VAL A 184 -3.01 -1.91 5.94
C VAL A 184 -3.13 -0.42 6.29
N ILE A 185 -4.13 0.28 5.73
CA ILE A 185 -4.32 1.72 5.96
C ILE A 185 -4.57 2.03 7.45
N GLY A 186 -5.45 1.25 8.09
CA GLY A 186 -5.77 1.43 9.49
C GLY A 186 -4.55 1.23 10.39
N ILE A 187 -3.77 0.17 10.15
CA ILE A 187 -2.55 -0.13 10.90
C ILE A 187 -1.46 0.93 10.69
N GLU A 188 -1.25 1.40 9.45
CA GLU A 188 -0.27 2.46 9.18
C GLU A 188 -0.61 3.71 10.01
N TYR A 189 -1.83 4.24 9.88
CA TYR A 189 -2.21 5.44 10.65
C TYR A 189 -2.23 5.19 12.15
N ALA A 190 -2.75 4.05 12.62
CA ALA A 190 -2.74 3.71 14.03
C ALA A 190 -1.33 3.77 14.64
N THR A 191 -0.32 3.25 13.93
CA THR A 191 1.07 3.28 14.41
C THR A 191 1.74 4.64 14.26
N ILE A 192 1.38 5.45 13.25
CA ILE A 192 1.83 6.85 13.11
C ILE A 192 1.36 7.67 14.32
N PHE A 193 0.07 7.60 14.65
CA PHE A 193 -0.48 8.34 15.81
C PHE A 193 0.04 7.80 17.14
N SER A 194 0.25 6.49 17.26
CA SER A 194 0.94 5.90 18.42
C SER A 194 2.37 6.44 18.59
N ALA A 195 3.12 6.63 17.50
CA ALA A 195 4.46 7.24 17.52
C ALA A 195 4.45 8.74 17.89
N LEU A 196 3.30 9.41 17.75
CA LEU A 196 3.00 10.75 18.26
C LEU A 196 2.41 10.74 19.68
N ASP A 197 2.49 9.61 20.38
CA ASP A 197 1.98 9.39 21.74
C ASP A 197 0.44 9.56 21.89
N THR A 198 -0.32 9.47 20.79
CA THR A 198 -1.79 9.39 20.82
C THR A 198 -2.25 8.06 21.42
N GLN A 199 -3.30 8.07 22.25
CA GLN A 199 -3.90 6.84 22.75
C GLN A 199 -4.73 6.16 21.65
N VAL A 200 -4.21 5.08 21.08
CA VAL A 200 -4.85 4.40 19.95
C VAL A 200 -5.56 3.11 20.36
N THR A 201 -6.81 2.96 19.89
CA THR A 201 -7.56 1.70 19.94
C THR A 201 -7.92 1.24 18.53
N ILE A 202 -7.50 0.05 18.13
CA ILE A 202 -7.91 -0.59 16.87
C ILE A 202 -9.11 -1.48 17.16
N LEU A 203 -10.12 -1.40 16.28
CA LEU A 203 -11.32 -2.22 16.32
C LEU A 203 -11.49 -2.94 14.98
N ASP A 204 -11.64 -4.26 15.00
CA ASP A 204 -11.96 -5.04 13.81
C ASP A 204 -12.87 -6.23 14.16
N PRO A 205 -13.92 -6.51 13.37
CA PRO A 205 -14.78 -7.67 13.60
C PRO A 205 -14.05 -9.01 13.41
N LYS A 206 -12.92 -9.05 12.68
CA LYS A 206 -12.08 -10.24 12.58
C LYS A 206 -11.23 -10.41 13.84
N SER A 207 -11.01 -11.66 14.24
CA SER A 207 -10.10 -12.01 15.34
C SER A 207 -8.61 -11.91 14.97
N THR A 208 -8.30 -11.76 13.69
CA THR A 208 -6.95 -11.66 13.12
C THR A 208 -6.82 -10.38 12.28
N MET A 209 -5.58 -9.97 12.03
CA MET A 209 -5.26 -8.81 11.20
C MET A 209 -4.15 -9.17 10.22
N LEU A 210 -4.12 -8.50 9.07
CA LEU A 210 -3.09 -8.69 8.04
C LEU A 210 -2.91 -10.17 7.65
N ASP A 211 -4.00 -10.91 7.47
CA ASP A 211 -4.04 -12.38 7.23
C ASP A 211 -3.19 -12.89 6.05
N PHE A 212 -2.71 -11.99 5.19
CA PHE A 212 -1.85 -12.29 4.03
C PHE A 212 -0.34 -12.19 4.35
N ILE A 213 0.01 -11.81 5.59
CA ILE A 213 1.38 -11.76 6.10
C ILE A 213 1.62 -13.03 6.93
N ASP A 214 2.86 -13.51 6.93
CA ASP A 214 3.30 -14.65 7.75
C ASP A 214 2.92 -14.46 9.23
N LYS A 215 2.36 -15.51 9.84
CA LYS A 215 1.76 -15.42 11.17
C LYS A 215 2.75 -15.01 12.25
N GLU A 216 3.99 -15.51 12.20
CA GLU A 216 5.02 -15.18 13.18
C GLU A 216 5.38 -13.69 13.16
N ILE A 217 5.36 -13.09 11.96
CA ILE A 217 5.61 -11.65 11.75
C ILE A 217 4.45 -10.82 12.32
N VAL A 218 3.21 -11.23 12.09
CA VAL A 218 2.03 -10.55 12.64
C VAL A 218 1.99 -10.65 14.16
N GLU A 219 2.34 -11.81 14.74
CA GLU A 219 2.38 -12.02 16.18
C GLU A 219 3.45 -11.15 16.86
N ASP A 220 4.67 -11.10 16.32
CA ASP A 220 5.72 -10.19 16.80
C ASP A 220 5.27 -8.73 16.71
N PHE A 221 4.66 -8.34 15.59
CA PHE A 221 4.15 -6.98 15.41
C PHE A 221 3.05 -6.64 16.43
N ILE A 222 2.08 -7.54 16.66
CA ILE A 222 1.02 -7.36 17.66
C ILE A 222 1.61 -7.19 19.07
N TYR A 223 2.63 -7.97 19.41
CA TYR A 223 3.33 -7.83 20.68
C TYR A 223 3.91 -6.41 20.83
N GLN A 224 4.57 -5.91 19.78
CA GLN A 224 5.12 -4.55 19.75
C GLN A 224 4.05 -3.45 19.80
N LEU A 225 2.86 -3.65 19.20
CA LEU A 225 1.75 -2.71 19.34
C LEU A 225 1.28 -2.63 20.81
N ARG A 226 1.16 -3.78 21.47
CA ARG A 226 0.70 -3.87 22.87
C ARG A 226 1.72 -3.32 23.86
N ASP A 227 3.02 -3.56 23.65
CA ASP A 227 4.09 -2.99 24.48
C ASP A 227 4.07 -1.44 24.48
N ARG A 228 3.58 -0.87 23.37
CA ARG A 228 3.35 0.58 23.20
C ARG A 228 1.96 1.04 23.64
N ASN A 229 1.28 0.23 24.45
CA ASN A 229 -0.01 0.53 25.06
C ASN A 229 -1.15 0.77 24.04
N MET A 230 -1.03 0.26 22.81
CA MET A 230 -2.15 0.25 21.87
C MET A 230 -3.16 -0.83 22.28
N LYS A 231 -4.45 -0.49 22.21
CA LYS A 231 -5.53 -1.44 22.47
C LYS A 231 -5.97 -2.10 21.18
N LEU A 232 -5.98 -3.43 21.14
CA LEU A 232 -6.39 -4.21 19.98
C LEU A 232 -7.68 -4.97 20.31
N ASN A 233 -8.81 -4.41 19.91
CA ASN A 233 -10.14 -5.02 20.05
C ASN A 233 -10.49 -5.78 18.77
N LEU A 234 -9.81 -6.90 18.55
CA LEU A 234 -10.09 -7.82 17.45
C LEU A 234 -11.24 -8.76 17.82
N GLY A 235 -12.06 -9.15 16.85
CA GLY A 235 -13.24 -9.98 17.06
C GLY A 235 -14.43 -9.20 17.66
N GLN A 236 -14.40 -7.87 17.61
CA GLN A 236 -15.45 -7.00 18.15
C GLN A 236 -15.92 -6.02 17.07
N LYS A 237 -17.23 -5.83 16.97
CA LYS A 237 -17.84 -4.94 15.99
C LYS A 237 -18.35 -3.65 16.63
N ALA A 238 -18.14 -2.51 15.96
CA ALA A 238 -18.86 -1.27 16.28
C ALA A 238 -20.32 -1.40 15.81
N THR A 239 -21.26 -1.27 16.75
CA THR A 239 -22.71 -1.27 16.46
C THR A 239 -23.25 0.14 16.26
N ALA A 240 -22.62 1.14 16.85
CA ALA A 240 -22.94 2.55 16.63
C ALA A 240 -21.67 3.41 16.74
N VAL A 241 -21.60 4.45 15.90
CA VAL A 241 -20.60 5.52 15.97
C VAL A 241 -21.35 6.83 15.95
N GLU A 242 -21.17 7.65 16.98
CA GLU A 242 -21.93 8.88 17.18
C GLU A 242 -21.01 10.01 17.62
N LYS A 243 -21.33 11.24 17.23
CA LYS A 243 -20.71 12.44 17.79
C LYS A 243 -21.47 12.85 19.05
N GLY A 244 -20.78 12.89 20.18
CA GLY A 244 -21.31 13.35 21.45
C GLY A 244 -21.53 14.86 21.47
N ALA A 245 -22.40 15.31 22.38
CA ALA A 245 -22.61 16.74 22.65
C ALA A 245 -21.34 17.43 23.21
N ASP A 246 -20.39 16.66 23.72
CA ASP A 246 -19.07 17.10 24.17
C ASP A 246 -18.06 17.27 23.02
N GLY A 247 -18.50 17.06 21.77
CA GLY A 247 -17.66 17.19 20.57
C GLY A 247 -16.79 15.97 20.28
N ARG A 248 -16.81 14.93 21.13
CA ARG A 248 -16.01 13.70 20.97
C ARG A 248 -16.80 12.61 20.26
N ALA A 249 -16.11 11.61 19.72
CA ALA A 249 -16.73 10.42 19.18
C ALA A 249 -17.03 9.40 20.28
N HIS A 250 -18.18 8.75 20.15
CA HIS A 250 -18.57 7.60 20.95
C HIS A 250 -18.77 6.38 20.04
N VAL A 251 -18.05 5.31 20.35
CA VAL A 251 -18.13 4.04 19.64
C VAL A 251 -18.72 2.99 20.57
N THR A 252 -19.91 2.49 20.23
CA THR A 252 -20.56 1.40 20.97
C THR A 252 -20.21 0.08 20.31
N LEU A 253 -19.76 -0.88 21.11
CA LEU A 253 -19.41 -2.22 20.67
C LEU A 253 -20.60 -3.18 20.80
N ASP A 254 -20.54 -4.31 20.11
CA ASP A 254 -21.50 -5.41 20.17
C ASP A 254 -21.70 -6.01 21.58
N ASN A 255 -20.70 -5.96 22.44
CA ASN A 255 -20.79 -6.34 23.85
C ASN A 255 -21.35 -5.25 24.78
N GLY A 256 -21.82 -4.13 24.23
CA GLY A 256 -22.39 -3.00 24.97
C GLY A 256 -21.36 -2.04 25.58
N ARG A 257 -20.06 -2.32 25.49
CA ARG A 257 -19.01 -1.39 25.94
C ARG A 257 -18.99 -0.16 25.03
N ARG A 258 -18.91 1.02 25.65
CA ARG A 258 -18.74 2.31 24.95
C ARG A 258 -17.30 2.80 25.09
N ILE A 259 -16.69 3.18 23.97
CA ILE A 259 -15.39 3.85 23.91
C ILE A 259 -15.64 5.32 23.57
N THR A 260 -15.02 6.24 24.31
CA THR A 260 -15.05 7.66 23.99
C THR A 260 -13.64 8.09 23.57
N CYS A 261 -13.55 8.83 22.48
CA CYS A 261 -12.30 9.28 21.88
C CYS A 261 -12.46 10.61 21.15
N ASP A 262 -11.37 11.33 20.93
CA ASP A 262 -11.42 12.63 20.25
C ASP A 262 -11.65 12.46 18.75
N MET A 263 -11.19 11.35 18.16
CA MET A 263 -11.32 11.08 16.73
C MET A 263 -11.57 9.59 16.44
N VAL A 264 -12.38 9.33 15.42
CA VAL A 264 -12.54 8.02 14.77
C VAL A 264 -12.00 8.10 13.36
N LEU A 265 -11.05 7.23 13.04
CA LEU A 265 -10.62 6.95 11.67
C LEU A 265 -11.32 5.67 11.19
N PHE A 266 -12.23 5.81 10.24
CA PHE A 266 -12.89 4.68 9.59
C PHE A 266 -12.05 4.20 8.40
N ALA A 267 -11.39 3.06 8.55
CA ALA A 267 -10.47 2.46 7.59
C ALA A 267 -10.89 1.03 7.20
N ALA A 268 -12.20 0.76 7.08
CA ALA A 268 -12.77 -0.57 6.83
C ALA A 268 -12.72 -1.01 5.35
N GLY A 269 -11.83 -0.42 4.54
CA GLY A 269 -11.61 -0.78 3.15
C GLY A 269 -11.95 0.32 2.15
N ARG A 270 -11.74 0.01 0.87
CA ARG A 270 -11.97 0.90 -0.27
C ARG A 270 -12.83 0.23 -1.33
N MET A 271 -13.48 1.02 -2.17
CA MET A 271 -14.33 0.61 -3.29
C MET A 271 -13.80 1.18 -4.61
N GLY A 272 -13.96 0.47 -5.72
CA GLY A 272 -13.58 0.96 -7.04
C GLY A 272 -14.37 2.22 -7.43
N ALA A 273 -13.67 3.20 -8.01
CA ALA A 273 -14.25 4.49 -8.39
C ALA A 273 -14.90 4.46 -9.78
N THR A 274 -15.82 3.52 -9.99
CA THR A 274 -16.41 3.21 -11.30
C THR A 274 -17.84 3.71 -11.50
N ASP A 275 -18.48 4.18 -10.43
CA ASP A 275 -19.90 4.58 -10.37
C ASP A 275 -20.27 5.68 -11.37
N THR A 276 -19.29 6.49 -11.77
CA THR A 276 -19.52 7.64 -12.64
C THR A 276 -19.12 7.40 -14.11
N LEU A 277 -18.61 6.22 -14.43
CA LEU A 277 -18.09 5.92 -15.77
C LEU A 277 -19.16 5.54 -16.79
N ASN A 278 -20.40 5.27 -16.37
CA ASN A 278 -21.44 4.73 -17.25
C ASN A 278 -21.01 3.43 -17.96
N LEU A 279 -20.50 2.46 -17.20
CA LEU A 279 -19.89 1.22 -17.73
C LEU A 279 -20.80 0.44 -18.68
N ALA A 280 -22.12 0.48 -18.45
CA ALA A 280 -23.10 -0.21 -19.28
C ALA A 280 -23.05 0.23 -20.76
N ALA A 281 -22.81 1.52 -21.02
CA ALA A 281 -22.67 2.03 -22.38
C ALA A 281 -21.44 1.45 -23.12
N ALA A 282 -20.44 0.98 -22.38
CA ALA A 282 -19.28 0.30 -22.92
C ALA A 282 -19.42 -1.23 -22.94
N GLY A 283 -20.52 -1.80 -22.44
CA GLY A 283 -20.68 -3.25 -22.28
C GLY A 283 -19.86 -3.82 -21.12
N LEU A 284 -19.58 -3.02 -20.10
CA LEU A 284 -18.87 -3.40 -18.89
C LEU A 284 -19.77 -3.33 -17.67
N GLU A 285 -19.42 -4.11 -16.66
CA GLU A 285 -20.07 -4.11 -15.35
C GLU A 285 -18.99 -4.16 -14.27
N ALA A 286 -19.29 -3.58 -13.11
CA ALA A 286 -18.46 -3.67 -11.93
C ALA A 286 -19.09 -4.63 -10.91
N ASP A 287 -18.26 -5.25 -10.09
CA ASP A 287 -18.74 -6.07 -8.99
C ASP A 287 -19.37 -5.23 -7.86
N SER A 288 -19.87 -5.88 -6.81
CA SER A 288 -20.48 -5.22 -5.65
C SER A 288 -19.55 -4.26 -4.89
N ARG A 289 -18.23 -4.31 -5.15
CA ARG A 289 -17.23 -3.39 -4.59
C ARG A 289 -16.75 -2.36 -5.62
N GLY A 290 -17.41 -2.26 -6.77
CA GLY A 290 -17.05 -1.32 -7.84
C GLY A 290 -15.82 -1.73 -8.64
N ARG A 291 -15.36 -2.98 -8.55
CA ARG A 291 -14.15 -3.46 -9.25
C ARG A 291 -14.47 -3.99 -10.63
N LEU A 292 -13.50 -3.90 -11.54
CA LEU A 292 -13.59 -4.41 -12.91
C LEU A 292 -12.89 -5.76 -13.04
N SER A 293 -13.55 -6.69 -13.70
CA SER A 293 -12.96 -7.99 -14.06
C SER A 293 -12.03 -7.84 -15.27
N VAL A 294 -10.86 -8.45 -15.17
CA VAL A 294 -9.84 -8.42 -16.23
C VAL A 294 -9.14 -9.77 -16.38
N ASN A 295 -8.55 -10.00 -17.54
CA ASN A 295 -7.54 -11.03 -17.73
C ASN A 295 -6.33 -10.73 -16.82
N PRO A 296 -5.88 -11.67 -15.98
CA PRO A 296 -4.82 -11.42 -14.99
C PRO A 296 -3.43 -11.21 -15.59
N GLU A 297 -3.19 -11.64 -16.83
CA GLU A 297 -1.90 -11.52 -17.52
C GLU A 297 -1.83 -10.23 -18.36
N THR A 298 -2.94 -9.84 -18.98
CA THR A 298 -2.98 -8.72 -19.94
C THR A 298 -3.72 -7.49 -19.45
N PHE A 299 -4.50 -7.60 -18.37
CA PHE A 299 -5.36 -6.54 -17.83
C PHE A 299 -6.48 -6.09 -18.79
N GLN A 300 -6.80 -6.92 -19.78
CA GLN A 300 -7.89 -6.71 -20.73
C GLN A 300 -9.24 -7.03 -20.08
N THR A 301 -10.26 -6.20 -20.32
CA THR A 301 -11.63 -6.47 -19.86
C THR A 301 -12.34 -7.46 -20.79
N SER A 302 -13.64 -7.71 -20.58
CA SER A 302 -14.47 -8.47 -21.54
C SER A 302 -14.60 -7.78 -22.91
N VAL A 303 -14.32 -6.48 -22.99
CA VAL A 303 -14.38 -5.69 -24.22
C VAL A 303 -12.95 -5.54 -24.79
N PRO A 304 -12.65 -6.05 -26.00
CA PRO A 304 -11.28 -6.27 -26.45
C PRO A 304 -10.35 -5.05 -26.46
N HIS A 305 -10.88 -3.85 -26.70
CA HIS A 305 -10.09 -2.61 -26.74
C HIS A 305 -10.13 -1.81 -25.43
N ILE A 306 -10.77 -2.34 -24.38
CA ILE A 306 -10.84 -1.71 -23.06
C ILE A 306 -10.04 -2.54 -22.04
N PHE A 307 -9.17 -1.87 -21.31
CA PHE A 307 -8.29 -2.42 -20.29
C PHE A 307 -8.57 -1.74 -18.95
N ALA A 308 -8.26 -2.40 -17.85
CA ALA A 308 -8.35 -1.80 -16.52
C ALA A 308 -7.15 -2.22 -15.66
N ALA A 309 -6.57 -1.30 -14.89
CA ALA A 309 -5.39 -1.59 -14.07
C ALA A 309 -5.33 -0.75 -12.79
N GLY A 310 -4.57 -1.24 -11.82
CA GLY A 310 -4.46 -0.65 -10.49
C GLY A 310 -5.61 -1.06 -9.58
N ASP A 311 -5.84 -0.30 -8.52
CA ASP A 311 -6.79 -0.69 -7.47
C ASP A 311 -8.22 -1.00 -7.95
N VAL A 312 -8.64 -0.47 -9.10
CA VAL A 312 -9.96 -0.75 -9.70
C VAL A 312 -10.14 -2.21 -10.11
N VAL A 313 -9.06 -2.98 -10.31
CA VAL A 313 -9.13 -4.42 -10.59
C VAL A 313 -8.97 -5.28 -9.34
N GLY A 314 -8.84 -4.65 -8.17
CA GLY A 314 -8.75 -5.34 -6.88
C GLY A 314 -7.32 -5.63 -6.41
N PHE A 315 -7.20 -6.68 -5.60
CA PHE A 315 -5.94 -7.06 -4.95
C PHE A 315 -4.95 -7.63 -5.96
N PRO A 316 -3.65 -7.30 -5.91
CA PRO A 316 -2.97 -6.45 -4.93
C PRO A 316 -3.11 -4.94 -5.22
N SER A 317 -3.76 -4.20 -4.32
CA SER A 317 -3.99 -2.76 -4.44
C SER A 317 -2.83 -1.96 -3.83
N LEU A 318 -1.66 -2.02 -4.48
CA LEU A 318 -0.45 -1.27 -4.12
C LEU A 318 -0.05 -0.34 -5.25
N ALA A 319 0.54 0.81 -4.94
CA ALA A 319 1.01 1.74 -5.96
C ALA A 319 2.08 1.11 -6.87
N SER A 320 3.01 0.33 -6.31
CA SER A 320 4.08 -0.36 -7.04
C SER A 320 3.55 -1.42 -8.00
N THR A 321 2.60 -2.25 -7.56
CA THR A 321 1.94 -3.24 -8.42
C THR A 321 1.11 -2.55 -9.50
N SER A 322 0.32 -1.54 -9.13
CA SER A 322 -0.48 -0.73 -10.06
C SER A 322 0.36 -0.14 -11.20
N MET A 323 1.57 0.37 -10.90
CA MET A 323 2.50 0.88 -11.91
C MET A 323 2.85 -0.18 -12.96
N GLU A 324 3.13 -1.41 -12.54
CA GLU A 324 3.48 -2.49 -13.45
C GLU A 324 2.26 -3.01 -14.22
N GLN A 325 1.11 -3.14 -13.55
CA GLN A 325 -0.17 -3.50 -14.18
C GLN A 325 -0.53 -2.53 -15.31
N GLY A 326 -0.46 -1.21 -15.04
CA GLY A 326 -0.73 -0.19 -16.05
C GLY A 326 0.26 -0.22 -17.21
N ARG A 327 1.54 -0.52 -16.93
CA ARG A 327 2.57 -0.70 -17.96
C ARG A 327 2.25 -1.89 -18.87
N ILE A 328 1.88 -3.04 -18.31
CA ILE A 328 1.53 -4.24 -19.07
C ILE A 328 0.27 -3.99 -19.90
N ALA A 329 -0.80 -3.48 -19.28
CA ALA A 329 -2.05 -3.15 -19.92
C ALA A 329 -1.85 -2.25 -21.15
N ALA A 330 -1.10 -1.16 -20.98
CA ALA A 330 -0.84 -0.22 -22.06
C ALA A 330 -0.01 -0.81 -23.21
N ARG A 331 0.91 -1.76 -22.95
CA ARG A 331 1.65 -2.45 -24.01
C ARG A 331 0.72 -3.31 -24.85
N VAL A 332 -0.11 -4.12 -24.19
CA VAL A 332 -1.07 -5.00 -24.88
C VAL A 332 -2.08 -4.15 -25.66
N ALA A 333 -2.60 -3.09 -25.05
CA ALA A 333 -3.58 -2.17 -25.65
C ALA A 333 -3.11 -1.53 -26.96
N VAL A 334 -1.79 -1.41 -27.17
CA VAL A 334 -1.22 -0.79 -28.37
C VAL A 334 -0.51 -1.80 -29.28
N GLY A 335 -0.74 -3.09 -29.07
CA GLY A 335 -0.24 -4.20 -29.89
C GLY A 335 1.23 -4.57 -29.65
N ALA A 336 1.83 -4.13 -28.55
CA ALA A 336 3.21 -4.47 -28.20
C ALA A 336 3.28 -5.71 -27.31
N ILE A 337 4.35 -6.49 -27.45
CA ILE A 337 4.62 -7.68 -26.62
C ILE A 337 4.75 -7.25 -25.16
N ALA A 338 3.99 -7.86 -24.26
CA ALA A 338 4.16 -7.74 -22.81
C ALA A 338 4.71 -9.06 -22.25
N LYS A 339 5.61 -8.97 -21.26
CA LYS A 339 5.95 -10.14 -20.44
C LYS A 339 4.81 -10.36 -19.44
N GLU A 340 4.63 -11.61 -19.04
CA GLU A 340 3.72 -11.96 -17.95
C GLU A 340 4.06 -11.15 -16.68
N PRO A 341 3.04 -10.76 -15.89
CA PRO A 341 3.26 -10.16 -14.58
C PRO A 341 4.13 -11.05 -13.69
N GLN A 342 4.94 -10.42 -12.83
CA GLN A 342 5.69 -11.17 -11.81
C GLN A 342 4.72 -11.88 -10.86
N LYS A 343 4.96 -13.18 -10.62
CA LYS A 343 4.17 -13.96 -9.67
C LYS A 343 4.41 -13.52 -8.22
N TYR A 344 5.64 -13.15 -7.90
CA TYR A 344 6.03 -12.66 -6.58
C TYR A 344 6.55 -11.22 -6.68
N PHE A 345 5.96 -10.37 -5.87
CA PHE A 345 6.27 -8.95 -5.76
C PHE A 345 6.21 -8.57 -4.28
N PRO A 346 6.93 -7.51 -3.88
CA PRO A 346 7.03 -7.13 -2.49
C PRO A 346 5.76 -6.41 -2.04
N TYR A 347 5.32 -6.72 -0.83
CA TYR A 347 4.31 -5.97 -0.09
C TYR A 347 5.01 -5.19 1.00
N GLY A 348 4.91 -3.86 0.97
CA GLY A 348 5.40 -2.99 2.02
C GLY A 348 4.25 -2.37 2.80
N ILE A 349 4.26 -2.53 4.12
CA ILE A 349 3.36 -1.90 5.06
C ILE A 349 4.20 -0.95 5.90
N TYR A 350 3.96 0.36 5.76
CA TYR A 350 4.77 1.39 6.40
C TYR A 350 4.21 1.73 7.78
N ALA A 351 3.94 0.69 8.55
CA ALA A 351 3.67 0.85 9.96
C ALA A 351 4.95 1.27 10.70
N VAL A 352 4.83 1.48 12.00
CA VAL A 352 5.96 1.72 12.89
C VAL A 352 5.98 0.57 13.89
N PRO A 353 6.92 -0.40 13.84
CA PRO A 353 7.93 -0.60 12.78
C PRO A 353 7.31 -1.05 11.44
N GLU A 354 8.10 -1.03 10.37
CA GLU A 354 7.67 -1.46 9.03
C GLU A 354 7.48 -2.97 8.97
N ILE A 355 6.64 -3.42 8.04
CA ILE A 355 6.54 -4.83 7.66
C ILE A 355 6.75 -4.92 6.15
N SER A 356 7.51 -5.90 5.70
CA SER A 356 7.65 -6.18 4.27
C SER A 356 7.78 -7.66 3.99
N THR A 357 7.12 -8.14 2.93
CA THR A 357 7.14 -9.56 2.55
C THR A 357 7.19 -9.76 1.04
N CYS A 358 7.75 -10.88 0.59
CA CYS A 358 7.68 -11.35 -0.78
C CYS A 358 7.75 -12.88 -0.83
N GLY A 359 6.89 -13.51 -1.63
CA GLY A 359 6.83 -14.97 -1.76
C GLY A 359 5.76 -15.60 -0.88
N LEU A 360 5.95 -16.86 -0.51
CA LEU A 360 4.99 -17.64 0.26
C LEU A 360 5.18 -17.42 1.76
N THR A 361 4.07 -17.34 2.48
CA THR A 361 4.01 -17.46 3.95
C THR A 361 4.29 -18.90 4.40
N GLU A 362 4.67 -19.09 5.66
CA GLU A 362 4.84 -20.44 6.21
C GLU A 362 3.53 -21.25 6.17
N GLU A 363 2.40 -20.58 6.39
CA GLU A 363 1.06 -21.16 6.29
C GLU A 363 0.77 -21.72 4.88
N GLU A 364 1.07 -20.95 3.84
CA GLU A 364 0.88 -21.41 2.45
C GLU A 364 1.81 -22.56 2.09
N VAL A 365 3.04 -22.57 2.61
CA VAL A 365 4.00 -23.65 2.37
C VAL A 365 3.52 -24.94 3.04
N LYS A 366 2.97 -24.85 4.27
CA LYS A 366 2.33 -25.97 4.99
C LYS A 366 1.10 -26.49 4.23
N GLU A 367 0.20 -25.60 3.83
CA GLU A 367 -1.02 -25.95 3.10
C GLU A 367 -0.72 -26.68 1.78
N ARG A 368 0.35 -26.28 1.08
CA ARG A 368 0.81 -26.91 -0.16
C ARG A 368 1.61 -28.21 0.06
N GLY A 369 1.86 -28.62 1.30
CA GLY A 369 2.64 -29.81 1.62
C GLY A 369 4.08 -29.77 1.12
N ILE A 370 4.68 -28.58 1.03
CA ILE A 370 6.06 -28.42 0.55
C ILE A 370 7.01 -28.64 1.74
N PRO A 371 7.93 -29.62 1.71
CA PRO A 371 8.94 -29.75 2.77
C PRO A 371 9.85 -28.53 2.79
N TYR A 372 9.95 -27.87 3.95
CA TYR A 372 10.64 -26.59 4.11
C TYR A 372 11.40 -26.51 5.43
N GLU A 373 12.31 -25.53 5.50
CA GLU A 373 12.98 -25.08 6.71
C GLU A 373 12.93 -23.55 6.76
N CYS A 374 12.87 -23.00 7.96
CA CYS A 374 12.86 -21.56 8.19
C CYS A 374 14.21 -21.10 8.75
N GLY A 375 14.58 -19.86 8.45
CA GLY A 375 15.75 -19.20 9.00
C GLY A 375 15.38 -17.84 9.55
N ILE A 376 15.83 -17.51 10.75
CA ILE A 376 15.48 -16.26 11.43
C ILE A 376 16.75 -15.50 11.85
N ALA A 377 16.74 -14.19 11.63
CA ALA A 377 17.70 -13.26 12.17
C ALA A 377 16.97 -12.15 12.92
N ARG A 378 17.40 -11.84 14.15
CA ARG A 378 16.81 -10.76 14.95
C ARG A 378 17.71 -9.54 14.91
N PHE A 379 17.14 -8.36 14.71
CA PHE A 379 17.93 -7.13 14.57
C PHE A 379 18.70 -6.80 15.85
N ARG A 380 18.12 -7.09 17.01
CA ARG A 380 18.80 -7.00 18.32
C ARG A 380 20.04 -7.90 18.47
N GLU A 381 20.27 -8.85 17.58
CA GLU A 381 21.45 -9.75 17.60
C GLU A 381 22.50 -9.30 16.56
N THR A 382 22.22 -8.22 15.83
CA THR A 382 23.11 -7.67 14.80
C THR A 382 23.88 -6.47 15.33
N SER A 383 25.14 -6.34 14.91
CA SER A 383 25.95 -5.17 15.26
C SER A 383 25.33 -3.88 14.75
N ARG A 384 24.72 -3.91 13.55
CA ARG A 384 24.02 -2.74 13.02
C ARG A 384 22.78 -2.39 13.86
N GLY A 385 22.03 -3.38 14.33
CA GLY A 385 20.89 -3.18 15.21
C GLY A 385 21.30 -2.52 16.53
N HIS A 386 22.38 -2.97 17.17
CA HIS A 386 22.92 -2.31 18.37
C HIS A 386 23.34 -0.86 18.11
N ILE A 387 24.05 -0.61 17.00
CA ILE A 387 24.47 0.75 16.58
C ILE A 387 23.26 1.66 16.35
N MET A 388 22.11 1.09 15.97
CA MET A 388 20.85 1.78 15.73
C MET A 388 19.88 1.76 16.92
N GLY A 389 20.26 1.12 18.04
CA GLY A 389 19.41 1.04 19.23
C GLY A 389 18.14 0.23 19.00
N LEU A 390 18.20 -0.78 18.13
CA LEU A 390 17.05 -1.62 17.79
C LEU A 390 16.94 -2.80 18.77
N ASP A 391 15.90 -2.78 19.59
CA ASP A 391 15.58 -3.88 20.51
C ASP A 391 14.57 -4.89 19.92
N THR A 392 13.91 -4.52 18.83
CA THR A 392 12.89 -5.33 18.15
C THR A 392 13.14 -5.45 16.65
N GLY A 393 12.41 -6.36 16.01
CA GLY A 393 12.49 -6.61 14.57
C GLY A 393 13.26 -7.88 14.22
N LEU A 394 12.81 -8.51 13.15
CA LEU A 394 13.35 -9.77 12.65
C LEU A 394 13.18 -9.89 11.14
N LEU A 395 14.05 -10.71 10.55
CA LEU A 395 13.97 -11.19 9.18
C LEU A 395 13.81 -12.71 9.21
N LYS A 396 12.77 -13.20 8.55
CA LYS A 396 12.47 -14.62 8.36
C LYS A 396 12.59 -14.98 6.89
N MET A 397 13.24 -16.11 6.61
CA MET A 397 13.28 -16.72 5.28
C MET A 397 12.75 -18.15 5.34
N ILE A 398 12.14 -18.58 4.24
CA ILE A 398 11.58 -19.93 4.11
C ILE A 398 12.25 -20.60 2.90
N PHE A 399 12.83 -21.77 3.10
CA PHE A 399 13.56 -22.50 2.07
C PHE A 399 12.96 -23.89 1.84
N SER A 400 12.94 -24.34 0.58
CA SER A 400 12.56 -25.71 0.25
C SER A 400 13.65 -26.70 0.67
N LEU A 401 13.32 -27.74 1.44
CA LEU A 401 14.27 -28.81 1.77
C LEU A 401 14.73 -29.60 0.53
N LYS A 402 13.85 -29.78 -0.46
CA LYS A 402 14.15 -30.55 -1.67
C LYS A 402 15.06 -29.80 -2.64
N THR A 403 14.80 -28.51 -2.84
CA THR A 403 15.48 -27.74 -3.90
C THR A 403 16.44 -26.68 -3.36
N ARG A 404 16.43 -26.47 -2.04
CA ARG A 404 17.17 -25.42 -1.34
C ARG A 404 16.80 -23.99 -1.76
N ARG A 405 15.79 -23.84 -2.63
CA ARG A 405 15.31 -22.55 -3.13
C ARG A 405 14.61 -21.74 -2.05
N LEU A 406 14.81 -20.42 -2.10
CA LEU A 406 13.98 -19.48 -1.34
C LEU A 406 12.52 -19.59 -1.81
N LEU A 407 11.61 -19.65 -0.85
CA LEU A 407 10.16 -19.72 -1.05
C LEU A 407 9.46 -18.44 -0.60
N GLY A 408 9.98 -17.79 0.44
CA GLY A 408 9.44 -16.55 0.96
C GLY A 408 10.44 -15.82 1.85
N VAL A 409 10.30 -14.50 1.89
CA VAL A 409 11.04 -13.59 2.77
C VAL A 409 10.05 -12.68 3.47
N HIS A 410 10.19 -12.54 4.78
CA HIS A 410 9.28 -11.75 5.61
C HIS A 410 10.08 -10.97 6.65
N ILE A 411 9.79 -9.69 6.79
CA ILE A 411 10.57 -8.77 7.63
C ILE A 411 9.59 -7.90 8.41
N VAL A 412 9.83 -7.74 9.71
CA VAL A 412 9.25 -6.69 10.54
C VAL A 412 10.38 -5.95 11.24
N GLY A 413 10.40 -4.63 11.20
CA GLY A 413 11.48 -3.84 11.81
C GLY A 413 11.88 -2.61 10.99
N GLU A 414 12.93 -1.94 11.42
CA GLU A 414 13.46 -0.76 10.74
C GLU A 414 13.97 -1.11 9.33
N GLY A 415 13.54 -0.34 8.33
CA GLY A 415 13.95 -0.50 6.94
C GLY A 415 13.45 -1.77 6.26
N ALA A 416 12.43 -2.44 6.81
CA ALA A 416 11.87 -3.66 6.22
C ALA A 416 11.48 -3.47 4.75
N THR A 417 10.90 -2.31 4.38
CA THR A 417 10.45 -2.06 3.01
C THR A 417 11.61 -1.90 2.02
N GLU A 418 12.80 -1.52 2.49
CA GLU A 418 14.01 -1.43 1.67
C GLU A 418 14.77 -2.76 1.63
N LEU A 419 14.83 -3.47 2.77
CA LEU A 419 15.59 -4.72 2.89
C LEU A 419 15.00 -5.85 2.04
N VAL A 420 13.67 -5.92 1.90
CA VAL A 420 12.95 -7.03 1.23
C VAL A 420 13.45 -7.30 -0.20
N HIS A 421 13.97 -6.28 -0.88
CA HIS A 421 14.30 -6.34 -2.30
C HIS A 421 15.45 -7.32 -2.61
N ILE A 422 16.34 -7.59 -1.66
CA ILE A 422 17.37 -8.62 -1.80
C ILE A 422 16.69 -10.00 -1.90
N GLY A 423 15.82 -10.32 -0.94
CA GLY A 423 15.07 -11.57 -0.95
C GLY A 423 14.13 -11.69 -2.16
N GLN A 424 13.49 -10.60 -2.59
CA GLN A 424 12.68 -10.56 -3.82
C GLN A 424 13.51 -10.95 -5.05
N ALA A 425 14.71 -10.39 -5.21
CA ALA A 425 15.57 -10.68 -6.35
C ALA A 425 15.97 -12.15 -6.39
N VAL A 426 16.42 -12.70 -5.27
CA VAL A 426 16.82 -14.11 -5.15
C VAL A 426 15.63 -15.04 -5.41
N LEU A 427 14.46 -14.72 -4.85
CA LEU A 427 13.22 -15.47 -5.06
C LEU A 427 12.83 -15.52 -6.55
N ASN A 428 12.80 -14.36 -7.21
CA ASN A 428 12.39 -14.26 -8.61
C ASN A 428 13.41 -14.89 -9.58
N LEU A 429 14.68 -14.95 -9.20
CA LEU A 429 15.73 -15.66 -9.94
C LEU A 429 15.85 -17.14 -9.53
N LYS A 430 14.96 -17.65 -8.67
CA LYS A 430 14.93 -19.03 -8.18
C LYS A 430 16.23 -19.45 -7.47
N GLY A 431 16.88 -18.50 -6.81
CA GLY A 431 18.08 -18.70 -6.02
C GLY A 431 17.83 -19.50 -4.75
N THR A 432 18.91 -19.95 -4.13
CA THR A 432 18.92 -20.92 -3.03
C THR A 432 19.56 -20.35 -1.76
N VAL A 433 19.48 -21.09 -0.66
CA VAL A 433 20.08 -20.72 0.64
C VAL A 433 21.60 -20.44 0.52
N GLU A 434 22.30 -21.13 -0.39
CA GLU A 434 23.72 -20.92 -0.70
C GLU A 434 24.04 -19.47 -1.03
N TYR A 435 23.16 -18.77 -1.75
CA TYR A 435 23.38 -17.36 -2.06
C TYR A 435 23.58 -16.54 -0.77
N PHE A 436 22.78 -16.79 0.26
CA PHE A 436 22.85 -16.01 1.49
C PHE A 436 24.02 -16.42 2.39
N VAL A 437 24.37 -17.71 2.39
CA VAL A 437 25.47 -18.25 3.21
C VAL A 437 26.84 -17.89 2.61
N GLU A 438 27.00 -18.05 1.31
CA GLU A 438 28.29 -17.89 0.63
C GLU A 438 28.58 -16.44 0.24
N ASN A 439 27.55 -15.64 -0.06
CA ASN A 439 27.78 -14.26 -0.50
C ASN A 439 28.30 -13.38 0.64
N THR A 440 29.11 -12.40 0.24
CA THR A 440 29.62 -11.36 1.14
C THR A 440 28.64 -10.21 1.21
N PHE A 441 28.23 -9.87 2.42
CA PHE A 441 27.47 -8.65 2.73
C PHE A 441 28.43 -7.65 3.40
N ASN A 442 28.23 -6.35 3.15
CA ASN A 442 28.95 -5.31 3.89
C ASN A 442 28.69 -5.47 5.39
N TYR A 443 29.64 -5.04 6.23
CA TYR A 443 29.51 -5.12 7.68
C TYR A 443 30.00 -3.83 8.35
N PRO A 444 29.25 -3.24 9.31
CA PRO A 444 27.92 -3.65 9.80
C PRO A 444 26.77 -3.09 8.93
N THR A 445 25.76 -3.92 8.64
CA THR A 445 24.53 -3.53 7.89
C THR A 445 23.34 -4.38 8.32
N LEU A 446 22.10 -3.86 8.27
CA LEU A 446 20.92 -4.68 8.54
C LEU A 446 20.74 -5.81 7.51
N ALA A 447 21.27 -5.66 6.30
CA ALA A 447 21.27 -6.73 5.31
C ALA A 447 22.08 -7.96 5.74
N GLU A 448 22.92 -7.88 6.78
CA GLU A 448 23.58 -9.06 7.37
C GLU A 448 22.58 -10.07 7.96
N ALA A 449 21.37 -9.61 8.29
CA ALA A 449 20.26 -10.46 8.73
C ALA A 449 19.92 -11.54 7.70
N TYR A 450 20.11 -11.29 6.39
CA TYR A 450 19.96 -12.33 5.37
C TYR A 450 20.96 -13.46 5.54
N LYS A 451 22.22 -13.15 5.84
CA LYS A 451 23.26 -14.17 6.05
C LYS A 451 23.01 -14.95 7.34
N ILE A 452 22.64 -14.27 8.43
CA ILE A 452 22.31 -14.90 9.72
C ILE A 452 21.11 -15.86 9.56
N ALA A 453 20.01 -15.39 8.94
CA ALA A 453 18.84 -16.23 8.70
C ALA A 453 19.17 -17.39 7.74
N GLY A 454 20.00 -17.15 6.71
CA GLY A 454 20.47 -18.19 5.81
C GLY A 454 21.26 -19.29 6.54
N LEU A 455 22.20 -18.91 7.42
CA LEU A 455 22.98 -19.83 8.24
C LEU A 455 22.11 -20.58 9.27
N ASP A 456 21.15 -19.89 9.87
CA ASP A 456 20.20 -20.49 10.82
C ASP A 456 19.40 -21.63 10.17
N ALA A 457 18.84 -21.39 8.97
CA ALA A 457 18.21 -22.46 8.19
C ALA A 457 19.22 -23.55 7.77
N TRP A 458 20.37 -23.15 7.24
CA TRP A 458 21.39 -24.07 6.73
C TRP A 458 21.81 -25.13 7.75
N ASN A 459 22.02 -24.73 9.01
CA ASN A 459 22.43 -25.62 10.08
C ASN A 459 21.43 -26.76 10.33
N ARG A 460 20.13 -26.55 10.03
CA ARG A 460 19.08 -27.57 10.14
C ARG A 460 18.84 -28.33 8.83
N MET A 461 19.16 -27.73 7.68
CA MET A 461 19.04 -28.35 6.36
C MET A 461 20.15 -29.39 6.07
N GLY A 462 21.32 -29.24 6.71
CA GLY A 462 22.49 -30.09 6.49
C GLY A 462 23.31 -29.71 5.25
N GLU A 463 24.51 -30.30 5.15
CA GLU A 463 25.43 -30.03 4.03
C GLU A 463 24.90 -30.54 2.68
N ILE A 464 25.40 -29.95 1.60
CA ILE A 464 25.15 -30.45 0.25
C ILE A 464 25.80 -31.83 0.15
N GLN A 465 24.98 -32.88 0.08
CA GLN A 465 25.49 -34.18 -0.35
C GLN A 465 26.00 -34.02 -1.78
N ALA A 466 27.31 -34.20 -1.98
CA ALA A 466 27.88 -34.31 -3.31
C ALA A 466 27.08 -35.38 -4.06
N LYS A 467 26.51 -35.03 -5.22
CA LYS A 467 25.89 -36.03 -6.07
C LYS A 467 26.97 -37.08 -6.38
N PRO A 468 26.68 -38.38 -6.18
CA PRO A 468 27.65 -39.45 -6.44
C PRO A 468 28.10 -39.47 -7.89
#